data_AF-A0A7D5H183-F1
#
_entry.id   AF-A0A7D5H183-F1
#
_cell.length_a   1.000
_cell.length_b   1.000
_cell.length_c   1.000
_cell.angle_alpha   90.00
_cell.angle_beta   90.00
_cell.angle_gamma   90.00
#
_symmetry.space_group_name_H-M   'P 1'
#
loop_
_entity.id
_entity.type
_entity.pdbx_description
1 polymer ?
#
loop_
_entity_poly.entity_id
_entity_poly.type
_entity_poly.pdbx_seq_one_letter_code
_entity_poly.pdbx_strand_id
1 'polypeptide(L)' 'MSWKEMLLSLARDYQTQLGVLWLFLVFMLVLTAITLLFGERGTRSYTLAAFNLVLILAVGSIVSVAYWGSVRRAAR' A
#
# COMPACT_ATOMS: atom_id res chain seq x y z
N MET A 1 6.78 26.43 -18.83
CA MET A 1 6.09 25.16 -18.52
C MET A 1 4.62 25.48 -18.27
N SER A 2 3.70 24.85 -19.01
CA SER A 2 2.27 25.16 -18.90
C SER A 2 1.71 24.63 -17.57
N TRP A 3 0.77 25.34 -16.94
CA TRP A 3 0.10 24.89 -15.71
C TRP A 3 -0.53 23.49 -15.86
N LYS A 4 -0.94 23.13 -17.08
CA LYS A 4 -1.44 21.79 -17.41
C LYS A 4 -0.36 20.72 -17.32
N GLU A 5 0.85 21.02 -17.80
CA GLU A 5 1.99 20.10 -17.75
C GLU A 5 2.47 19.87 -16.32
N MET A 6 2.45 20.91 -15.49
CA MET A 6 2.81 20.82 -14.07
C MET A 6 1.81 19.98 -13.27
N LEU A 7 0.51 20.09 -13.56
CA LEU A 7 -0.51 19.24 -12.94
C LEU A 7 -0.42 17.77 -13.40
N LEU A 8 -0.12 17.56 -14.69
CA LEU A 8 0.09 16.23 -15.25
C LEU A 8 1.34 15.55 -14.69
N SER A 9 2.44 16.27 -14.51
CA SER A 9 3.63 15.72 -13.87
C SER A 9 3.36 15.38 -12.40
N LEU A 10 2.69 16.28 -11.67
CA LEU A 10 2.33 16.03 -10.27
C LEU A 10 1.43 14.79 -10.13
N ALA A 11 0.42 14.65 -11.00
CA ALA A 11 -0.48 13.51 -10.99
C ALA A 11 0.24 12.19 -11.36
N ARG A 12 1.15 12.23 -12.33
CA ARG A 12 1.95 11.07 -12.77
C ARG A 12 2.94 10.63 -11.69
N ASP A 13 3.58 11.58 -11.00
CA ASP A 13 4.46 11.31 -9.86
C ASP A 13 3.66 10.70 -8.70
N TYR A 14 2.49 11.27 -8.38
CA TYR A 14 1.57 10.70 -7.38
C TYR A 14 1.12 9.28 -7.71
N GLN A 15 0.79 9.00 -8.97
CA GLN A 15 0.36 7.67 -9.39
C GLN A 15 1.50 6.64 -9.28
N THR A 16 2.72 7.05 -9.62
CA THR A 16 3.91 6.20 -9.49
C THR A 16 4.24 5.93 -8.03
N GLN A 17 4.19 6.95 -7.17
CA GLN A 17 4.40 6.82 -5.72
C GLN A 17 3.33 5.93 -5.07
N LEU A 18 2.06 6.10 -5.43
CA LEU A 18 0.98 5.25 -4.93
C LEU A 18 1.15 3.79 -5.39
N GLY A 19 1.61 3.56 -6.62
CA GLY A 19 1.91 2.22 -7.13
C GLY A 19 3.06 1.55 -6.38
N VAL A 20 4.15 2.28 -6.12
CA VAL A 20 5.29 1.77 -5.32
C VAL A 20 4.86 1.48 -3.88
N LEU A 21 4.10 2.39 -3.26
CA LEU A 21 3.55 2.21 -1.91
C LEU A 21 2.62 0.99 -1.84
N TRP A 22 1.78 0.81 -2.86
CA TRP A 22 0.90 -0.35 -2.95
C TRP A 22 1.70 -1.66 -3.06
N LEU A 23 2.72 -1.71 -3.93
CA LEU A 23 3.60 -2.87 -4.06
C LEU A 23 4.32 -3.18 -2.74
N PHE A 24 4.80 -2.16 -2.04
CA PHE A 24 5.43 -2.30 -0.73
C PHE A 24 4.46 -2.88 0.31
N LEU A 25 3.21 -2.41 0.34
CA LEU A 25 2.19 -2.92 1.26
C LEU A 25 1.84 -4.39 0.96
N VAL A 26 1.74 -4.77 -0.31
CA VAL A 26 1.54 -6.18 -0.70
C VAL A 26 2.72 -7.04 -0.26
N PHE A 27 3.94 -6.57 -0.48
CA PHE A 27 5.14 -7.28 -0.02
C PHE A 27 5.17 -7.47 1.50
N MET A 28 4.87 -6.41 2.25
CA MET A 28 4.76 -6.46 3.71
C MET A 28 3.64 -7.40 4.18
N LEU A 29 2.52 -7.45 3.47
CA LEU A 29 1.43 -8.39 3.74
C LEU A 29 1.91 -9.85 3.61
N VAL A 30 2.64 -10.15 2.55
CA VAL A 30 3.21 -11.50 2.31
C VAL A 30 4.18 -11.88 3.42
N LEU A 31 5.12 -10.99 3.79
CA LEU A 31 6.05 -11.25 4.89
C LEU A 31 5.33 -11.46 6.23
N THR A 32 4.29 -10.67 6.48
CA THR A 32 3.49 -10.79 7.71
C THR A 32 2.71 -12.11 7.73
N ALA A 33 2.15 -12.53 6.60
CA ALA A 33 1.49 -13.82 6.47
C ALA A 33 2.45 -14.99 6.72
N ILE A 34 3.66 -14.96 6.13
CA ILE A 34 4.71 -15.94 6.40
C ILE A 34 5.04 -15.97 7.90
N THR A 35 5.22 -14.80 8.52
CA THR A 35 5.51 -14.70 9.96
C THR A 35 4.40 -15.31 10.81
N LEU A 36 3.13 -15.15 10.43
CA LEU A 36 1.99 -15.75 11.16
C LEU A 36 1.82 -17.25 10.90
N LEU A 37 2.19 -17.74 9.72
CA LEU A 37 2.11 -19.16 9.36
C LEU A 37 3.21 -19.99 10.03
N PHE A 38 4.43 -19.45 10.10
CA PHE A 38 5.61 -20.14 10.62
C PHE A 38 6.01 -19.69 12.04
N GLY A 39 5.42 -18.63 12.56
CA GLY A 39 5.73 -18.10 13.89
C GLY A 39 5.11 -18.93 15.01
N GLU A 40 5.86 -19.14 16.08
CA GLU A 40 5.37 -19.79 17.29
C GLU A 40 4.28 -18.95 17.97
N ARG A 41 3.10 -19.57 18.13
CA ARG A 41 1.95 -18.96 18.80
C ARG A 41 2.28 -18.70 20.27
N GLY A 42 1.96 -17.51 20.76
CA GLY A 42 2.19 -17.11 22.16
C GLY A 42 3.49 -16.32 22.39
N THR A 43 4.32 -16.15 21.36
CA THR A 43 5.49 -15.27 21.43
C THR A 43 5.10 -13.80 21.20
N ARG A 44 5.88 -12.86 21.75
CA ARG A 44 5.70 -11.42 21.47
C ARG A 44 5.80 -11.10 19.97
N SER A 45 6.59 -11.88 19.23
CA SER A 45 6.73 -11.77 17.77
C SER A 45 5.41 -12.07 17.04
N TYR A 46 4.70 -13.12 17.45
CA TYR A 46 3.39 -13.48 16.89
C TYR A 46 2.34 -12.37 17.12
N THR A 47 2.30 -11.81 18.34
CA THR A 47 1.40 -10.70 18.66
C THR A 47 1.72 -9.46 17.83
N LEU A 48 2.99 -9.11 17.68
CA LEU A 48 3.43 -8.00 16.83
C LEU A 48 3.08 -8.23 15.36
N ALA A 49 3.24 -9.45 14.85
CA ALA A 49 2.85 -9.79 13.48
C ALA A 49 1.34 -9.65 13.25
N ALA A 50 0.51 -10.02 14.23
CA ALA A 50 -0.94 -9.84 14.15
C ALA A 50 -1.33 -8.35 14.13
N PHE A 51 -0.72 -7.51 14.98
CA PHE A 51 -0.92 -6.06 14.92
C PHE A 51 -0.43 -5.45 13.60
N ASN A 52 0.72 -5.91 13.10
CA ASN A 52 1.26 -5.47 11.82
C ASN A 52 0.32 -5.82 10.67
N LEU A 53 -0.31 -7.00 10.71
CA LEU A 53 -1.31 -7.40 9.72
C LEU A 53 -2.49 -6.43 9.70
N VAL A 54 -3.03 -6.07 10.87
CA VAL A 54 -4.15 -5.12 10.97
C VAL A 54 -3.76 -3.75 10.40
N LEU A 55 -2.57 -3.26 10.72
CA LEU A 55 -2.05 -1.99 10.20
C LEU A 55 -1.88 -2.03 8.67
N ILE A 56 -1.28 -3.09 8.13
CA ILE A 56 -1.07 -3.25 6.69
C ILE A 56 -2.42 -3.31 5.97
N LEU A 57 -3.43 -4.01 6.51
CA LEU A 57 -4.76 -4.07 5.92
C LEU A 57 -5.46 -2.69 5.94
N ALA A 58 -5.38 -1.98 7.06
CA ALA A 58 -5.96 -0.65 7.19
C ALA A 58 -5.33 0.33 6.19
N VAL A 59 -3.99 0.44 6.18
CA VAL A 59 -3.27 1.33 5.25
C VAL A 59 -3.43 0.86 3.80
N GLY A 60 -3.33 -0.45 3.56
CA GLY A 60 -3.53 -1.07 2.25
C GLY A 60 -4.90 -0.76 1.65
N SER A 61 -5.95 -0.73 2.47
CA SER A 61 -7.29 -0.37 2.00
C SER A 61 -7.36 1.09 1.54
N ILE A 62 -6.78 2.02 2.30
CA ILE A 62 -6.75 3.45 1.97
C ILE A 62 -5.96 3.68 0.68
N VAL A 63 -4.78 3.08 0.58
CA VAL A 63 -3.91 3.20 -0.61
C VAL A 63 -4.57 2.57 -1.83
N SER A 64 -5.24 1.42 -1.69
CA SER A 64 -5.96 0.78 -2.80
C SER A 64 -7.11 1.63 -3.32
N VAL A 65 -7.89 2.24 -2.41
CA VAL A 65 -8.98 3.18 -2.79
C VAL A 65 -8.40 4.41 -3.48
N ALA A 66 -7.33 4.99 -2.95
CA ALA A 66 -6.66 6.15 -3.55
C ALA A 66 -6.08 5.83 -4.93
N TYR A 67 -5.40 4.68 -5.07
CA TYR A 67 -4.83 4.23 -6.33
C TYR A 67 -5.90 3.98 -7.38
N TRP A 68 -6.96 3.22 -7.04
CA TRP A 68 -8.06 2.97 -7.96
C TRP A 68 -8.80 4.25 -8.36
N GLY A 69 -8.98 5.18 -7.42
CA GLY A 69 -9.53 6.50 -7.67
C GLY A 69 -8.66 7.38 -8.57
N SER A 70 -7.34 7.21 -8.54
CA SER A 70 -6.41 7.88 -9.46
C SER A 70 -6.46 7.27 -10.87
N VAL A 71 -6.46 5.94 -10.97
CA VAL A 71 -6.53 5.20 -12.25
C VAL A 71 -7.84 5.49 -12.98
N ARG A 72 -8.98 5.47 -12.29
CA ARG A 72 -10.29 5.82 -12.89
C ARG A 72 -10.33 7.25 -13.42
N ARG A 73 -9.64 8.18 -12.76
CA ARG A 73 -9.57 9.58 -13.19
C ARG A 73 -8.64 9.78 -14.37
N ALA A 74 -7.57 9.00 -14.47
CA ALA A 74 -6.67 9.01 -15.63
C ALA A 74 -7.29 8.33 -16.88
N ALA A 75 -8.27 7.44 -16.69
CA ALA A 75 -8.96 6.74 -17.79
C ALA A 75 -10.17 7.51 -18.38
N ARG A 76 -10.53 8.67 -17.82
CA ARG A 76 -11.52 9.61 -18.36
C ARG A 76 -10.83 10.79 -19.01
#